data_AF-A0A1I2Q3K3-F1
#
_entry.id   AF-A0A1I2Q3K3-F1
#
_cell.length_a   1.000
_cell.length_b   1.000
_cell.length_c   1.000
_cell.angle_alpha   90.00
_cell.angle_beta   90.00
_cell.angle_gamma   90.00
#
_symmetry.space_group_name_H-M   'P 1'
#
loop_
_entity.id
_entity.type
_entity.pdbx_description
1 polymer ?
#
loop_
_entity_poly.entity_id
_entity_poly.type
_entity_poly.pdbx_seq_one_letter_code
_entity_poly.pdbx_strand_id
1 'polypeptide(L)'
;MKKKLIALISIGFIVLNLVCCSSQLSVPEITFPATETETDSEESRTQKEATPTTSALSGDNQDNQSLAVKCNNGTFVGKETDGLIIWKGIPYATQPVGNLRWKKALPAADDDGVYDATKPGHIPIGLKNDSEGTAEFGEDCLVLNIYNNTDCADIKKPVMVWIHGGGFCAESQAAPLYDLSNIAKQCPDILFVSIDYRLGFLGFMNFERVPGGENFKEA
;
A
#
# COMPACT_ATOMS: atom_id res chain seq x y z
N MET A 1 -13.84 35.28 7.40
CA MET A 1 -13.06 35.33 6.13
C MET A 1 -12.51 33.95 5.83
N LYS A 2 -13.10 33.24 4.86
CA LYS A 2 -12.68 31.89 4.46
C LYS A 2 -11.45 32.00 3.56
N LYS A 3 -10.31 31.40 3.92
CA LYS A 3 -9.18 31.19 3.01
C LYS A 3 -9.07 29.70 2.74
N LYS A 4 -9.44 29.32 1.51
CA LYS A 4 -9.20 28.01 0.91
C LYS A 4 -7.69 27.86 0.71
N LEU A 5 -7.08 26.80 1.24
CA LEU A 5 -5.71 26.43 0.90
C LEU A 5 -5.76 25.46 -0.29
N ILE A 6 -5.19 25.92 -1.38
CA ILE A 6 -5.06 25.22 -2.65
C ILE A 6 -3.93 24.20 -2.49
N ALA A 7 -4.23 22.92 -2.76
CA ALA A 7 -3.25 21.89 -2.94
C ALA A 7 -2.47 22.17 -4.24
N LEU A 8 -1.16 22.39 -4.12
CA LEU A 8 -0.23 22.38 -5.24
C LEU A 8 0.62 21.11 -5.15
N ILE A 9 0.21 20.15 -5.97
CA ILE A 9 1.06 19.07 -6.46
C ILE A 9 2.15 19.75 -7.31
N SER A 10 3.41 19.65 -6.90
CA SER A 10 4.55 19.95 -7.76
C SER A 10 5.43 18.73 -7.86
N ILE A 11 5.22 18.05 -8.98
CA ILE A 11 6.11 17.05 -9.57
C ILE A 11 7.40 17.74 -9.97
N GLY A 12 8.53 17.11 -9.64
CA GLY A 12 9.79 17.30 -10.33
C GLY A 12 10.89 17.92 -9.49
N PHE A 13 11.90 17.12 -9.16
CA PHE A 13 13.30 17.46 -9.42
C PHE A 13 14.09 16.16 -9.63
N ILE A 14 14.20 15.79 -10.91
CA ILE A 14 15.26 14.94 -11.46
C ILE A 14 16.49 15.85 -11.59
N VAL A 15 17.65 15.44 -11.07
CA VAL A 15 18.97 15.39 -11.75
C VAL A 15 19.97 14.89 -10.70
N LEU A 16 20.49 13.67 -10.85
CA LEU A 16 21.94 13.50 -10.83
C LEU A 16 22.36 12.26 -11.64
N ASN A 17 23.19 12.56 -12.63
CA ASN A 17 23.90 11.72 -13.58
C ASN A 17 24.48 10.42 -13.00
N LEU A 18 24.33 9.32 -13.73
CA LEU A 18 25.40 8.33 -13.87
C LEU A 18 25.36 7.63 -15.25
N VAL A 19 26.28 8.09 -16.10
CA VAL A 19 27.06 7.40 -17.15
C VAL A 19 26.45 6.16 -17.82
N CYS A 20 26.19 6.34 -19.12
CA CYS A 20 25.92 5.32 -20.12
C CYS A 20 27.15 4.43 -20.35
N CYS A 21 27.01 3.11 -20.21
CA CYS A 21 27.92 2.13 -20.80
C CYS A 21 27.12 1.27 -21.78
N SER A 22 27.43 1.44 -23.06
CA SER A 22 26.81 0.75 -24.18
C SER A 22 27.46 -0.61 -24.37
N SER A 23 26.68 -1.68 -24.22
CA SER A 23 27.00 -2.97 -24.85
C SER A 23 25.74 -3.55 -25.48
N GLN A 24 25.83 -3.75 -26.80
CA GLN A 24 24.79 -4.30 -27.65
C GLN A 24 24.50 -5.74 -27.23
N LEU A 25 23.23 -6.05 -26.97
CA LEU A 25 22.71 -7.42 -26.95
C LEU A 25 21.52 -7.50 -27.90
N SER A 26 21.70 -8.29 -28.95
CA SER A 26 20.68 -8.64 -29.94
C SER A 26 19.63 -9.55 -29.32
N VAL A 27 18.36 -9.17 -29.42
CA VAL A 27 17.21 -9.98 -28.98
C VAL A 27 16.82 -10.95 -30.10
N PRO A 28 16.66 -12.27 -29.84
CA PRO A 28 16.12 -13.18 -30.83
C PRO A 28 14.60 -13.05 -30.93
N GLU A 29 14.11 -13.12 -32.17
CA GLU A 29 12.69 -13.06 -32.55
C GLU A 29 11.98 -14.36 -32.19
N ILE A 30 11.02 -14.32 -31.26
CA ILE A 30 10.20 -15.46 -30.87
C ILE A 30 8.89 -15.41 -31.67
N THR A 31 8.70 -16.38 -32.56
CA THR A 31 7.44 -16.59 -33.28
C THR A 31 6.52 -17.47 -32.44
N PHE A 32 5.30 -16.99 -32.16
CA PHE A 32 4.25 -17.77 -31.51
C PHE A 32 3.35 -18.45 -32.57
N PRO A 33 3.06 -19.77 -32.46
CA PRO A 33 2.06 -20.42 -33.30
C PRO A 33 0.63 -20.06 -32.83
N ALA A 34 -0.30 -20.02 -33.78
CA ALA A 34 -1.70 -19.69 -33.57
C ALA A 34 -2.52 -20.86 -32.99
N THR A 35 -3.34 -20.51 -32.00
CA THR A 35 -4.72 -20.93 -31.67
C THR A 35 -5.12 -22.40 -31.75
N GLU A 36 -5.59 -22.93 -30.61
CA GLU A 36 -6.81 -23.75 -30.58
C GLU A 36 -7.74 -23.27 -29.44
N THR A 37 -9.02 -23.19 -29.77
CA THR A 37 -10.13 -22.75 -28.93
C THR A 37 -10.70 -23.95 -28.17
N GLU A 38 -10.65 -23.93 -26.84
CA GLU A 38 -11.47 -24.80 -26.01
C GLU A 38 -12.49 -23.96 -25.22
N THR A 39 -13.75 -24.28 -25.46
CA THR A 39 -14.92 -23.83 -24.72
C THR A 39 -14.90 -24.44 -23.33
N ASP A 40 -14.99 -23.62 -22.28
CA ASP A 40 -15.28 -24.13 -20.95
C ASP A 40 -16.48 -23.42 -20.31
N SER A 41 -17.31 -24.25 -19.71
CA SER A 41 -18.65 -24.01 -19.18
C SER A 41 -18.66 -23.10 -17.95
N GLU A 42 -19.72 -22.29 -17.84
CA GLU A 42 -20.04 -21.46 -16.69
C GLU A 42 -20.29 -22.32 -15.44
N GLU A 43 -19.44 -22.19 -14.42
CA GLU A 43 -19.80 -22.59 -13.06
C GLU A 43 -19.66 -21.39 -12.10
N SER A 44 -20.84 -20.98 -11.63
CA SER A 44 -21.11 -19.98 -10.60
C SER A 44 -20.23 -20.17 -9.36
N ARG A 45 -19.28 -19.26 -9.16
CA ARG A 45 -18.55 -19.12 -7.89
C ARG A 45 -19.05 -17.89 -7.16
N THR A 46 -19.84 -18.15 -6.13
CA THR A 46 -20.38 -17.19 -5.17
C THR A 46 -19.26 -16.29 -4.63
N GLN A 47 -19.45 -14.99 -4.75
CA GLN A 47 -18.51 -13.97 -4.30
C GLN A 47 -18.40 -14.00 -2.77
N LYS A 48 -17.18 -14.21 -2.26
CA LYS A 48 -16.86 -14.01 -0.84
C LYS A 48 -16.42 -12.56 -0.69
N GLU A 49 -17.25 -11.77 -0.04
CA GLU A 49 -16.97 -10.39 0.33
C GLU A 49 -15.73 -10.36 1.22
N ALA A 50 -14.69 -9.61 0.84
CA ALA A 50 -13.43 -9.57 1.57
C ALA A 50 -13.53 -8.57 2.73
N THR A 51 -13.47 -9.07 3.95
CA THR A 51 -13.26 -8.30 5.18
C THR A 51 -11.84 -7.71 5.17
N PRO A 52 -11.62 -6.45 5.56
CA PRO A 52 -10.28 -5.88 5.65
C PRO A 52 -9.36 -6.72 6.57
N THR A 53 -8.09 -6.83 6.21
CA THR A 53 -7.05 -7.64 6.88
C THR A 53 -6.81 -7.23 8.34
N THR A 54 -7.26 -6.04 8.74
CA THR A 54 -7.16 -5.59 10.12
C THR A 54 -8.23 -6.30 10.95
N SER A 55 -7.81 -7.32 11.72
CA SER A 55 -8.72 -8.06 12.60
C SER A 55 -9.32 -7.11 13.63
N ALA A 56 -10.65 -7.09 13.71
CA ALA A 56 -11.35 -6.39 14.77
C ALA A 56 -10.95 -6.98 16.13
N LEU A 57 -10.64 -6.12 17.10
CA LEU A 57 -10.37 -6.51 18.48
C LEU A 57 -11.70 -6.52 19.26
N SER A 58 -12.11 -7.68 19.76
CA SER A 58 -13.15 -7.80 20.80
C SER A 58 -12.51 -7.58 22.19
N GLY A 59 -13.03 -6.63 22.99
CA GLY A 59 -12.49 -6.21 24.31
C GLY A 59 -12.27 -7.36 25.30
N ASP A 60 -11.42 -7.30 26.33
CA ASP A 60 -10.83 -6.23 27.14
C ASP A 60 -9.30 -6.37 27.19
N ASN A 61 -8.54 -5.30 26.93
CA ASN A 61 -7.14 -5.19 27.35
C ASN A 61 -6.82 -3.69 27.51
N GLN A 62 -6.99 -3.19 28.74
CA GLN A 62 -6.83 -1.78 29.07
C GLN A 62 -5.42 -1.23 28.77
N ASP A 63 -4.40 -2.10 28.77
CA ASP A 63 -3.02 -1.70 28.52
C ASP A 63 -2.76 -1.34 27.04
N ASN A 64 -3.48 -1.99 26.12
CA ASN A 64 -3.33 -1.79 24.67
C ASN A 64 -4.09 -0.55 24.15
N GLN A 65 -5.10 -0.08 24.90
CA GLN A 65 -5.88 1.11 24.52
C GLN A 65 -5.06 2.42 24.63
N SER A 66 -3.96 2.41 25.38
CA SER A 66 -3.08 3.59 25.53
C SER A 66 -2.36 3.97 24.22
N LEU A 67 -2.16 3.01 23.31
CA LEU A 67 -1.52 3.20 22.00
C LEU A 67 -2.54 3.23 20.85
N ALA A 68 -3.81 3.45 21.17
CA ALA A 68 -4.89 3.54 20.19
C ALA A 68 -4.92 4.93 19.55
N VAL A 69 -5.07 4.97 18.22
CA VAL A 69 -5.28 6.22 17.46
C VAL A 69 -6.63 6.16 16.76
N LYS A 70 -7.48 7.15 17.03
CA LYS A 70 -8.78 7.30 16.35
C LYS A 70 -8.61 8.03 15.01
N CYS A 71 -9.04 7.36 13.95
CA CYS A 71 -9.18 7.89 12.60
C CYS A 71 -10.68 7.90 12.21
N ASN A 72 -11.00 8.44 11.04
CA ASN A 72 -12.37 8.39 10.51
C ASN A 72 -12.79 6.95 10.11
N ASN A 73 -11.83 6.13 9.71
CA ASN A 73 -12.02 4.75 9.25
C ASN A 73 -11.66 3.69 10.30
N GLY A 74 -11.77 4.04 11.59
CA GLY A 74 -11.56 3.11 12.70
C GLY A 74 -10.60 3.63 13.76
N THR A 75 -10.42 2.83 14.80
CA THR A 75 -9.46 3.04 15.88
C THR A 75 -8.37 2.00 15.78
N PHE A 76 -7.11 2.42 15.61
CA PHE A 76 -5.99 1.52 15.33
C PHE A 76 -5.09 1.41 16.55
N VAL A 77 -4.90 0.19 17.02
CA VAL A 77 -4.09 -0.11 18.20
C VAL A 77 -2.71 -0.56 17.76
N GLY A 78 -1.71 0.27 18.05
CA GLY A 78 -0.31 0.03 17.69
C GLY A 78 0.45 -0.74 18.77
N LYS A 79 1.77 -0.76 18.65
CA LYS A 79 2.67 -1.27 19.69
C LYS A 79 3.84 -0.34 19.91
N GLU A 80 4.33 -0.32 21.14
CA GLU A 80 5.60 0.32 21.45
C GLU A 80 6.74 -0.66 21.18
N THR A 81 7.82 -0.20 20.55
CA THR A 81 9.03 -0.96 20.29
C THR A 81 10.21 -0.01 20.25
N ASP A 82 11.17 -0.19 21.16
CA ASP A 82 12.42 0.57 21.24
C ASP A 82 12.24 2.11 21.20
N GLY A 83 11.31 2.66 21.99
CA GLY A 83 11.07 4.12 22.03
C GLY A 83 10.29 4.67 20.82
N LEU A 84 9.70 3.78 20.01
CA LEU A 84 8.75 4.14 18.96
C LEU A 84 7.39 3.54 19.26
N ILE A 85 6.33 4.28 18.96
CA ILE A 85 4.99 3.76 18.76
C ILE A 85 4.83 3.50 17.27
N ILE A 86 4.49 2.26 16.92
CA ILE A 86 4.39 1.78 15.55
C ILE A 86 2.98 1.24 15.32
N TRP A 87 2.34 1.75 14.27
CA TRP A 87 1.12 1.21 13.72
C TRP A 87 1.41 0.68 12.32
N LYS A 88 1.06 -0.57 12.03
CA LYS A 88 1.27 -1.24 10.75
C LYS A 88 -0.06 -1.69 10.14
N GLY A 89 -0.13 -1.74 8.82
CA GLY A 89 -1.27 -2.31 8.10
C GLY A 89 -2.57 -1.50 8.20
N ILE A 90 -2.49 -0.18 8.39
CA ILE A 90 -3.67 0.69 8.45
C ILE A 90 -4.21 0.89 7.03
N PRO A 91 -5.47 0.53 6.73
CA PRO A 91 -6.06 0.79 5.42
C PRO A 91 -6.21 2.30 5.20
N TYR A 92 -5.76 2.83 4.05
CA TYR A 92 -5.97 4.24 3.68
C TYR A 92 -7.01 4.43 2.58
N ALA A 93 -7.45 3.33 1.98
CA ALA A 93 -8.45 3.29 0.92
C ALA A 93 -9.36 2.08 1.09
N THR A 94 -10.51 2.10 0.41
CA THR A 94 -11.29 0.87 0.22
C THR A 94 -10.44 -0.14 -0.56
N GLN A 95 -10.36 -1.38 -0.07
CA GLN A 95 -9.48 -2.39 -0.66
C GLN A 95 -9.91 -2.72 -2.12
N PRO A 96 -8.96 -2.73 -3.09
CA PRO A 96 -9.27 -2.72 -4.51
C PRO A 96 -9.51 -4.12 -5.08
N VAL A 97 -10.35 -4.90 -4.39
CA VAL A 97 -10.63 -6.31 -4.69
C VAL A 97 -11.91 -6.47 -5.52
N GLY A 98 -12.02 -7.58 -6.25
CA GLY A 98 -13.24 -7.96 -6.97
C GLY A 98 -13.71 -6.87 -7.94
N ASN A 99 -14.93 -6.34 -7.72
CA ASN A 99 -15.53 -5.31 -8.57
C ASN A 99 -14.82 -3.94 -8.52
N LEU A 100 -13.87 -3.75 -7.60
CA LEU A 100 -13.02 -2.56 -7.49
C LEU A 100 -11.65 -2.75 -8.15
N ARG A 101 -11.36 -3.95 -8.67
CA ARG A 101 -10.14 -4.22 -9.42
C ARG A 101 -10.08 -3.31 -10.66
N TRP A 102 -8.91 -2.71 -10.90
CA TRP A 102 -8.65 -1.73 -11.96
C TRP A 102 -9.54 -0.48 -11.94
N LYS A 103 -10.22 -0.18 -10.82
CA LYS A 103 -10.87 1.11 -10.63
C LYS A 103 -9.98 2.03 -9.82
N LYS A 104 -10.17 3.35 -9.95
CA LYS A 104 -9.55 4.32 -9.07
C LYS A 104 -9.78 3.95 -7.60
N ALA A 105 -8.76 4.14 -6.76
CA ALA A 105 -8.89 3.95 -5.33
C ALA A 105 -10.00 4.86 -4.76
N LEU A 106 -10.89 4.25 -3.97
CA LEU A 106 -11.93 4.98 -3.24
C LEU A 106 -11.43 5.29 -1.83
N PRO A 107 -11.88 6.40 -1.21
CA PRO A 107 -11.59 6.65 0.20
C PRO A 107 -11.93 5.44 1.07
N ALA A 108 -11.21 5.27 2.18
CA ALA A 108 -11.62 4.30 3.18
C ALA A 108 -13.00 4.68 3.72
N ALA A 109 -13.86 3.68 3.94
CA ALA A 109 -15.16 3.90 4.54
C ALA A 109 -15.01 4.40 5.99
N ASP A 110 -15.93 5.28 6.42
CA ASP A 110 -15.99 5.66 7.82
C ASP A 110 -16.38 4.44 8.67
N ASP A 111 -15.71 4.28 9.80
CA ASP A 111 -15.86 3.14 10.68
C ASP A 111 -15.50 3.51 12.13
N ASP A 112 -16.23 2.91 13.07
CA ASP A 112 -16.03 3.07 14.50
C ASP A 112 -15.40 1.84 15.17
N GLY A 113 -15.07 0.81 14.38
CA GLY A 113 -14.36 -0.38 14.83
C GLY A 113 -13.00 -0.12 15.46
N VAL A 114 -12.52 -1.10 16.24
CA VAL A 114 -11.19 -1.12 16.86
C VAL A 114 -10.37 -2.25 16.25
N TYR A 115 -9.15 -1.94 15.82
CA TYR A 115 -8.38 -2.74 14.89
C TYR A 115 -6.94 -2.94 15.37
N ASP A 116 -6.44 -4.17 15.28
CA ASP A 116 -5.05 -4.50 15.56
C ASP A 116 -4.12 -3.99 14.45
N ALA A 117 -3.34 -2.96 14.75
CA ALA A 117 -2.34 -2.38 13.84
C ALA A 117 -0.90 -2.76 14.26
N THR A 118 -0.69 -3.97 14.76
CA THR A 118 0.66 -4.46 15.14
C THR A 118 1.34 -5.30 14.06
N LYS A 119 0.60 -5.68 13.02
CA LYS A 119 1.01 -6.56 11.92
C LYS A 119 1.00 -5.81 10.58
N PRO A 120 1.92 -6.13 9.65
CA PRO A 120 1.83 -5.59 8.29
C PRO A 120 0.56 -6.10 7.60
N GLY A 121 0.02 -5.29 6.68
CA GLY A 121 -0.98 -5.76 5.72
C GLY A 121 -0.36 -6.64 4.63
N HIS A 122 -1.16 -6.99 3.63
CA HIS A 122 -0.68 -7.78 2.50
C HIS A 122 0.29 -6.99 1.61
N ILE A 123 1.30 -7.70 1.10
CA ILE A 123 2.19 -7.24 0.04
C ILE A 123 1.39 -7.13 -1.25
N PRO A 124 1.48 -6.03 -2.02
CA PRO A 124 0.80 -5.92 -3.30
C PRO A 124 1.22 -7.02 -4.27
N ILE A 125 0.27 -7.57 -5.02
CA ILE A 125 0.59 -8.57 -6.06
C ILE A 125 1.49 -7.94 -7.12
N GLY A 126 2.73 -8.46 -7.19
CA GLY A 126 3.78 -8.01 -8.09
C GLY A 126 4.81 -9.11 -8.36
N LEU A 127 5.96 -8.72 -8.92
CA LEU A 127 7.10 -9.61 -9.09
C LEU A 127 7.69 -9.96 -7.73
N LYS A 128 7.69 -11.24 -7.40
CA LYS A 128 8.29 -11.74 -6.17
C LYS A 128 9.79 -11.52 -6.17
N ASN A 129 10.33 -11.06 -5.05
CA ASN A 129 11.75 -10.96 -4.79
C ASN A 129 12.10 -11.62 -3.44
N ASP A 130 13.38 -11.93 -3.23
CA ASP A 130 13.83 -12.59 -2.00
C ASP A 130 13.86 -11.64 -0.78
N SER A 131 13.54 -10.36 -0.98
CA SER A 131 13.54 -9.32 0.07
C SER A 131 12.17 -9.07 0.71
N GLU A 132 11.11 -9.66 0.19
CA GLU A 132 9.75 -9.57 0.71
C GLU A 132 9.58 -10.45 1.96
N GLY A 133 9.94 -9.90 3.12
CA GLY A 133 9.98 -10.55 4.45
C GLY A 133 9.11 -11.80 4.67
N THR A 134 8.06 -11.69 5.49
CA THR A 134 7.16 -12.83 5.81
C THR A 134 5.68 -12.50 5.61
N ALA A 135 5.37 -11.31 5.11
CA ALA A 135 3.99 -10.89 4.87
C ALA A 135 3.45 -11.60 3.61
N GLU A 136 2.15 -11.90 3.62
CA GLU A 136 1.49 -12.59 2.52
C GLU A 136 1.14 -11.61 1.40
N PHE A 137 1.07 -12.11 0.17
CA PHE A 137 0.64 -11.33 -0.99
C PHE A 137 -0.88 -11.25 -1.07
N GLY A 138 -1.40 -10.10 -1.47
CA GLY A 138 -2.84 -9.86 -1.60
C GLY A 138 -3.18 -8.65 -2.45
N GLU A 139 -4.41 -8.63 -2.98
CA GLU A 139 -4.96 -7.46 -3.69
C GLU A 139 -5.40 -6.35 -2.71
N ASP A 140 -5.80 -6.74 -1.50
CA ASP A 140 -6.12 -5.90 -0.35
C ASP A 140 -4.84 -5.35 0.32
N CYS A 141 -4.08 -4.60 -0.47
CA CYS A 141 -2.75 -4.09 -0.14
C CYS A 141 -2.70 -2.57 0.03
N LEU A 142 -3.83 -1.85 0.00
CA LEU A 142 -3.84 -0.39 0.15
C LEU A 142 -3.75 0.00 1.63
N VAL A 143 -2.55 -0.21 2.19
CA VAL A 143 -2.23 0.00 3.60
C VAL A 143 -1.05 0.93 3.78
N LEU A 144 -0.96 1.52 4.98
CA LEU A 144 0.16 2.31 5.43
C LEU A 144 0.64 1.88 6.82
N ASN A 145 1.89 2.20 7.11
CA ASN A 145 2.46 2.13 8.44
C ASN A 145 2.83 3.53 8.94
N ILE A 146 2.78 3.72 10.25
CA ILE A 146 3.14 4.96 10.94
C ILE A 146 4.18 4.63 12.01
N TYR A 147 5.23 5.43 12.08
CA TYR A 147 6.29 5.35 13.09
C TYR A 147 6.38 6.71 13.78
N ASN A 148 6.16 6.71 15.10
CA ASN A 148 6.20 7.91 15.92
C ASN A 148 7.10 7.68 17.14
N ASN A 149 7.96 8.64 17.47
CA ASN A 149 8.76 8.56 18.69
C ASN A 149 7.90 8.85 19.94
N THR A 150 8.06 8.02 20.99
CA THR A 150 7.30 8.10 22.26
C THR A 150 7.48 9.45 22.97
N ASP A 151 8.67 10.04 22.87
CA ASP A 151 9.05 11.24 23.64
C ASP A 151 8.34 12.51 23.16
N CYS A 152 7.64 12.44 22.01
CA CYS A 152 7.01 13.59 21.37
C CYS A 152 5.61 13.26 20.83
N ALA A 153 4.89 12.29 21.43
CA ALA A 153 3.60 11.82 20.93
C ALA A 153 2.53 12.93 20.79
N ASP A 154 2.57 13.96 21.66
CA ASP A 154 1.56 15.02 21.74
C ASP A 154 1.88 16.29 20.91
N ILE A 155 2.95 16.27 20.12
CA ILE A 155 3.41 17.44 19.35
C ILE A 155 3.00 17.28 17.88
N LYS A 156 2.54 18.37 17.25
CA LYS A 156 2.36 18.39 15.79
C LYS A 156 3.74 18.33 15.11
N LYS A 157 4.05 17.18 14.53
CA LYS A 157 5.31 16.92 13.83
C LYS A 157 5.20 17.15 12.32
N PRO A 158 6.27 17.58 11.62
CA PRO A 158 6.40 17.35 10.19
C PRO A 158 6.25 15.86 9.87
N VAL A 159 5.62 15.56 8.72
CA VAL A 159 5.36 14.20 8.27
C VAL A 159 6.20 13.90 7.04
N MET A 160 6.96 12.81 7.10
CA MET A 160 7.68 12.26 5.95
C MET A 160 6.96 11.01 5.45
N VAL A 161 6.57 11.01 4.19
CA VAL A 161 5.90 9.87 3.54
C VAL A 161 6.89 9.18 2.60
N TRP A 162 7.19 7.92 2.86
CA TRP A 162 8.02 7.04 2.05
C TRP A 162 7.15 6.23 1.08
N ILE A 163 7.52 6.28 -0.20
CA ILE A 163 6.89 5.51 -1.27
C ILE A 163 7.98 4.62 -1.85
N HIS A 164 7.80 3.29 -1.78
CA HIS A 164 8.81 2.36 -2.25
C HIS A 164 8.95 2.41 -3.78
N GLY A 165 10.16 2.05 -4.26
CA GLY A 165 10.48 1.92 -5.67
C GLY A 165 9.94 0.61 -6.26
N GLY A 166 10.76 -0.06 -7.07
CA GLY A 166 10.40 -1.35 -7.68
C GLY A 166 9.82 -1.24 -9.10
N GLY A 167 10.02 -0.11 -9.77
CA GLY A 167 9.63 0.07 -11.17
C GLY A 167 8.13 -0.10 -11.43
N PHE A 168 7.30 0.16 -10.41
CA PHE A 168 5.86 -0.06 -10.40
C PHE A 168 5.41 -1.53 -10.47
N CYS A 169 6.32 -2.49 -10.33
CA CYS A 169 6.04 -3.91 -10.53
C CYS A 169 6.43 -4.80 -9.34
N ALA A 170 7.20 -4.30 -8.38
CA ALA A 170 7.73 -5.05 -7.24
C ALA A 170 7.87 -4.17 -6.00
N GLU A 171 8.33 -4.77 -4.89
CA GLU A 171 8.59 -4.15 -3.60
C GLU A 171 7.33 -3.83 -2.78
N SER A 172 7.51 -3.61 -1.48
CA SER A 172 6.43 -3.25 -0.54
C SER A 172 7.02 -2.60 0.69
N GLN A 173 6.25 -1.75 1.38
CA GLN A 173 6.65 -1.22 2.69
C GLN A 173 6.91 -2.33 3.73
N ALA A 174 6.36 -3.54 3.52
CA ALA A 174 6.50 -4.65 4.46
C ALA A 174 7.88 -5.33 4.36
N ALA A 175 8.67 -5.03 3.33
CA ALA A 175 10.02 -5.57 3.21
C ALA A 175 10.92 -5.05 4.33
N PRO A 176 11.71 -5.91 5.02
CA PRO A 176 12.58 -5.49 6.12
C PRO A 176 13.57 -4.38 5.75
N LEU A 177 13.96 -4.29 4.47
CA LEU A 177 14.83 -3.24 3.95
C LEU A 177 14.24 -1.83 4.10
N TYR A 178 12.90 -1.70 4.10
CA TYR A 178 12.20 -0.42 4.21
C TYR A 178 11.61 -0.18 5.61
N ASP A 179 12.02 -0.93 6.63
CA ASP A 179 11.59 -0.64 7.99
C ASP A 179 12.18 0.72 8.44
N LEU A 180 11.29 1.69 8.68
CA LEU A 180 11.67 3.06 9.01
C LEU A 180 12.05 3.25 10.49
N SER A 181 12.09 2.19 11.31
CA SER A 181 12.39 2.30 12.74
C SER A 181 13.74 2.97 13.02
N ASN A 182 14.78 2.64 12.25
CA ASN A 182 16.12 3.19 12.48
C ASN A 182 16.21 4.69 12.19
N ILE A 183 15.52 5.17 11.16
CA ILE A 183 15.49 6.61 10.84
C ILE A 183 14.54 7.36 11.78
N ALA A 184 13.41 6.76 12.16
CA ALA A 184 12.46 7.33 13.12
C ALA A 184 13.09 7.57 14.51
N LYS A 185 13.98 6.67 14.96
CA LYS A 185 14.76 6.86 16.20
C LYS A 185 15.74 8.03 16.11
N GLN A 186 16.36 8.25 14.95
CA GLN A 186 17.34 9.32 14.74
C GLN A 186 16.70 10.69 14.53
N CYS A 187 15.42 10.73 14.15
CA CYS A 187 14.67 11.96 13.88
C CYS A 187 13.40 12.01 14.74
N PRO A 188 13.51 12.20 16.07
CA PRO A 188 12.37 12.13 17.00
C PRO A 188 11.26 13.15 16.72
N ASP A 189 11.62 14.26 16.08
CA ASP A 189 10.72 15.36 15.71
C ASP A 189 9.95 15.12 14.40
N ILE A 190 10.18 14.01 13.69
CA ILE A 190 9.50 13.68 12.42
C ILE A 190 8.60 12.46 12.62
N LEU A 191 7.38 12.52 12.08
CA LEU A 191 6.51 11.36 11.96
C LEU A 191 6.71 10.71 10.59
N PHE A 192 7.01 9.42 10.59
CA PHE A 192 7.29 8.68 9.35
C PHE A 192 6.10 7.82 8.97
N VAL A 193 5.77 7.84 7.68
CA VAL A 193 4.72 7.02 7.08
C VAL A 193 5.31 6.25 5.91
N SER A 194 5.02 4.96 5.79
CA SER A 194 5.27 4.20 4.56
C SER A 194 3.97 3.66 4.01
N ILE A 195 3.83 3.58 2.69
CA ILE A 195 2.61 3.13 2.02
C ILE A 195 2.90 1.99 1.05
N ASP A 196 1.92 1.12 0.86
CA ASP A 196 1.83 0.23 -0.30
C ASP A 196 0.85 0.80 -1.33
N TYR A 197 1.09 0.49 -2.60
CA TYR A 197 0.22 0.83 -3.72
C TYR A 197 0.12 -0.36 -4.68
N ARG A 198 -0.93 -0.41 -5.49
CA ARG A 198 -1.10 -1.49 -6.49
C ARG A 198 0.07 -1.51 -7.47
N LEU A 199 0.49 -2.71 -7.85
CA LEU A 199 1.62 -2.91 -8.74
C LEU A 199 1.20 -3.57 -10.06
N GLY A 200 2.09 -3.47 -11.05
CA GLY A 200 2.04 -4.12 -12.34
C GLY A 200 0.67 -4.00 -13.01
N PHE A 201 0.17 -5.14 -13.48
CA PHE A 201 -1.10 -5.22 -14.20
C PHE A 201 -2.31 -4.77 -13.38
N LEU A 202 -2.26 -4.89 -12.05
CA LEU A 202 -3.38 -4.47 -11.19
C LEU A 202 -3.39 -2.96 -10.94
N GLY A 203 -2.22 -2.30 -11.03
CA GLY A 203 -2.07 -0.88 -10.73
C GLY A 203 -1.99 0.05 -11.94
N PHE A 204 -1.48 -0.43 -13.08
CA PHE A 204 -1.00 0.45 -14.16
C PHE A 204 -1.44 0.01 -15.56
N MET A 205 -2.45 -0.85 -15.69
CA MET A 205 -2.97 -1.27 -16.99
C MET A 205 -3.85 -0.19 -17.62
N ASN A 206 -3.56 0.18 -18.88
CA ASN A 206 -4.44 1.04 -19.67
C ASN A 206 -5.37 0.17 -20.55
N PHE A 207 -6.68 0.31 -20.34
CA PHE A 207 -7.71 -0.47 -21.03
C PHE A 207 -8.32 0.23 -22.26
N GLU A 208 -7.88 1.44 -22.64
CA GLU A 208 -8.48 2.22 -23.74
C GLU A 208 -8.57 1.48 -25.08
N ARG A 209 -7.67 0.53 -25.33
CA ARG A 209 -7.61 -0.26 -26.59
C ARG A 209 -8.10 -1.70 -26.43
N VAL A 210 -8.61 -2.06 -25.26
CA VAL A 210 -9.12 -3.41 -24.98
C VAL A 210 -10.64 -3.39 -25.14
N PRO A 211 -11.25 -4.27 -25.96
CA PRO A 211 -12.71 -4.39 -26.00
C PRO A 211 -13.30 -4.64 -24.60
N GLY A 212 -14.30 -3.86 -24.17
CA GLY A 212 -14.85 -3.91 -22.80
C GLY A 212 -14.11 -3.02 -21.80
N GLY A 213 -12.99 -2.41 -22.20
CA GLY A 213 -12.15 -1.53 -21.41
C GLY A 213 -12.78 -0.18 -21.06
N GLU A 214 -13.88 0.18 -21.72
CA GLU A 214 -14.66 1.39 -21.42
C GLU A 214 -15.20 1.44 -19.98
N ASN A 215 -15.27 0.29 -19.29
CA ASN A 215 -15.65 0.18 -17.88
C ASN A 215 -14.52 0.56 -16.90
N PHE A 216 -13.30 0.77 -17.41
CA PHE A 216 -12.07 1.00 -16.64
C PHE A 216 -11.32 2.26 -17.11
N LYS A 217 -12.05 3.27 -17.62
CA LYS A 217 -11.47 4.52 -18.15
C LYS A 217 -10.67 5.34 -17.13
N GLU A 218 -10.89 5.10 -15.85
CA GLU A 218 -10.19 5.77 -14.74
C GLU A 218 -9.26 4.81 -13.97
N ALA A 219 -8.88 3.69 -14.59
CA ALA A 219 -7.91 2.74 -14.04
C ALA A 219 -6.54 3.38 -13.78
#